data_AF-A0A0B8QU42-F1
#
_entry.id   AF-A0A0B8QU42-F1
#
_cell.length_a   1.000
_cell.length_b   1.000
_cell.length_c   1.000
_cell.angle_alpha   90.00
_cell.angle_beta   90.00
_cell.angle_gamma   90.00
#
_symmetry.space_group_name_H-M   'P 1'
#
loop_
_entity.id
_entity.type
_entity.pdbx_description
1 polymer ?
#
loop_
_entity_poly.entity_id
_entity_poly.type
_entity_poly.pdbx_seq_one_letter_code
_entity_poly.pdbx_strand_id
1 'polypeptide(L)'
;MEMSDPSSLFKIQDRGVMQARLDVDVPVTLCPEIGRGSYGSSGIEGHRNGKDWAPQFNYQSHTQNESEAEIICLMRCLSSNSVSS
;
A
#
# COMPACT_ATOMS: atom_id res chain seq x y z
N MET A 1 1.68 -12.71 28.95
CA MET A 1 2.34 -12.85 27.64
C MET A 1 3.83 -12.81 27.94
N GLU A 2 4.40 -13.97 28.22
CA GLU A 2 5.84 -14.13 28.47
C GLU A 2 6.56 -14.09 27.12
N MET A 3 7.53 -13.19 26.96
CA MET A 3 8.36 -13.13 25.75
C MET A 3 9.40 -14.25 25.86
N SER A 4 9.19 -15.34 25.13
CA SER A 4 9.93 -16.60 25.30
C SER A 4 11.37 -16.60 24.76
N ASP A 5 11.79 -15.57 24.03
CA ASP A 5 13.17 -15.42 23.56
C ASP A 5 13.45 -13.95 23.16
N PRO A 6 14.34 -13.22 23.87
CA PRO A 6 14.70 -11.84 23.51
C PRO A 6 15.45 -11.74 22.18
N SER A 7 16.00 -12.85 21.66
CA SER A 7 16.69 -12.89 20.36
C SER A 7 15.71 -12.68 19.18
N SER A 8 14.43 -12.96 19.39
CA SER A 8 13.36 -12.71 18.41
C SER A 8 13.16 -11.22 18.11
N LEU A 9 13.50 -10.34 19.05
CA LEU A 9 13.40 -8.89 18.88
C LEU A 9 14.40 -8.37 17.84
N PHE A 10 15.63 -8.89 17.86
CA PHE A 10 16.70 -8.47 16.95
C PHE A 10 16.43 -8.88 15.50
N LYS A 11 15.74 -10.00 15.28
CA LYS A 11 15.35 -10.45 13.93
C LYS A 11 14.45 -9.44 13.21
N ILE A 12 13.70 -8.61 13.93
CA ILE A 12 12.82 -7.58 13.34
C ILE A 12 13.66 -6.39 12.85
N GLN A 13 14.81 -6.11 13.48
CA GLN A 13 15.70 -5.01 13.09
C GLN A 13 16.56 -5.34 11.86
N ASP A 14 16.87 -6.61 11.62
CA ASP A 14 17.73 -7.04 10.50
C ASP A 14 17.14 -6.75 9.10
N ARG A 15 15.83 -6.53 9.00
CA ARG A 15 15.13 -6.25 7.73
C ARG A 15 14.38 -4.91 7.73
N GLY A 16 14.77 -3.99 8.61
CA GLY A 16 14.23 -2.63 8.60
C GLY A 16 14.68 -1.88 7.35
N VAL A 17 13.76 -1.57 6.44
CA VAL A 17 14.05 -0.76 5.24
C VAL A 17 13.85 0.71 5.57
N MET A 18 14.87 1.54 5.31
CA MET A 18 14.76 2.99 5.49
C MET A 18 13.74 3.61 4.52
N GLN A 19 13.09 4.68 4.96
CA GLN A 19 12.19 5.46 4.10
C GLN A 19 12.92 5.90 2.82
N ALA A 20 12.23 5.81 1.67
CA ALA A 20 12.77 6.13 0.35
C ALA A 20 14.00 5.29 -0.08
N ARG A 21 14.09 4.04 0.37
CA ARG A 21 15.00 3.03 -0.21
C ARG A 21 14.24 2.02 -1.04
N LEU A 22 14.90 1.54 -2.10
CA LEU A 22 14.44 0.41 -2.89
C LEU A 22 14.93 -0.88 -2.22
N ASP A 23 14.02 -1.78 -1.89
CA ASP A 23 14.29 -3.09 -1.31
C ASP A 23 13.33 -4.12 -1.91
N VAL A 24 13.69 -5.40 -1.91
CA VAL A 24 12.81 -6.49 -2.34
C VAL A 24 11.58 -6.63 -1.43
N ASP A 25 11.72 -6.23 -0.17
CA ASP A 25 10.65 -6.29 0.83
C ASP A 25 9.69 -5.09 0.74
N VAL A 26 10.00 -4.07 -0.07
CA VAL A 26 9.17 -2.85 -0.22
C VAL A 26 8.75 -2.66 -1.68
N PRO A 27 7.44 -2.74 -2.00
CA PRO A 27 6.98 -2.59 -3.36
C PRO A 27 7.21 -1.18 -3.90
N VAL A 28 7.70 -1.08 -5.14
CA VAL A 28 7.72 0.18 -5.89
C VAL A 28 6.33 0.48 -6.40
N THR A 29 5.89 1.73 -6.24
CA THR A 29 4.58 2.19 -6.72
C THR A 29 4.68 3.57 -7.35
N LEU A 30 3.91 3.79 -8.43
CA LEU A 30 3.72 5.09 -9.05
C LEU A 30 2.75 5.97 -8.25
N CYS A 31 1.86 5.34 -7.48
CA CYS A 31 0.89 6.01 -6.63
C CYS A 31 1.00 5.43 -5.21
N PRO A 32 1.81 6.06 -4.34
CA PRO A 32 1.84 5.71 -2.92
C PRO A 32 0.47 5.94 -2.28
N GLU A 33 -0.03 4.95 -1.55
CA GLU A 33 -1.38 4.93 -0.98
C GLU A 33 -1.33 4.77 0.53
N ILE A 34 -1.98 5.67 1.27
CA ILE A 34 -2.13 5.55 2.73
C ILE A 34 -2.81 4.21 3.09
N GLY A 35 -3.78 3.77 2.29
CA GLY A 35 -4.50 2.52 2.50
C GLY A 35 -3.61 1.28 2.50
N ARG A 36 -2.41 1.33 1.92
CA ARG A 36 -1.43 0.23 1.89
C ARG A 36 -0.29 0.39 2.90
N GLY A 37 -0.39 1.34 3.82
CA GLY A 37 0.67 1.59 4.80
C GLY A 37 1.86 2.35 4.21
N SER A 38 1.66 3.11 3.13
CA SER A 38 2.66 4.08 2.68
C SER A 38 2.58 5.33 3.56
N TYR A 39 3.61 5.54 4.38
CA TYR A 39 3.71 6.69 5.27
C TYR A 39 4.69 7.71 4.67
N GLY A 40 4.13 8.74 4.03
CA GLY A 40 4.87 9.77 3.28
C GLY A 40 3.89 10.64 2.52
N SER A 41 4.35 11.32 1.46
CA SER A 41 3.46 12.02 0.53
C SER A 41 2.71 11.00 -0.33
N SER A 42 1.39 10.89 -0.15
CA SER A 42 0.60 9.99 -0.97
C SER A 42 0.39 10.57 -2.36
N GLY A 43 0.27 9.70 -3.37
CA GLY A 43 0.00 10.13 -4.74
C GLY A 43 -1.40 10.72 -4.91
N ILE A 44 -2.34 10.26 -4.08
CA ILE A 44 -3.74 10.70 -4.07
C ILE A 44 -4.23 10.75 -2.62
N GLU A 45 -4.78 11.90 -2.22
CA GLU A 45 -5.36 12.14 -0.90
C GLU A 45 -6.79 12.64 -1.04
N GLY A 46 -7.64 12.33 -0.06
CA GLY A 46 -9.02 12.80 -0.02
C GLY A 46 -9.99 11.81 0.60
N HIS A 47 -11.24 12.24 0.78
CA HIS A 47 -12.31 11.43 1.32
C HIS A 47 -13.57 11.58 0.47
N ARG A 48 -14.22 10.47 0.13
CA ARG A 48 -15.45 10.43 -0.66
C ARG A 48 -16.63 10.75 0.26
N ASN A 49 -16.94 12.04 0.44
CA ASN A 49 -18.03 12.52 1.32
C ASN A 49 -17.93 11.96 2.76
N GLY A 50 -16.76 12.06 3.37
CA GLY A 50 -16.55 11.56 4.74
C GLY A 50 -16.13 10.09 4.82
N LYS A 51 -16.12 9.35 3.71
CA LYS A 51 -15.76 7.93 3.66
C LYS A 51 -14.44 7.71 2.91
N ASP A 52 -13.81 6.55 3.14
CA ASP A 52 -12.70 6.05 2.33
C ASP A 52 -11.49 7.00 2.26
N TRP A 53 -11.15 7.59 3.40
CA TRP A 53 -10.03 8.53 3.55
C TRP A 53 -8.66 7.93 3.21
N ALA A 54 -8.57 6.59 3.17
CA ALA A 54 -7.38 5.83 2.83
C ALA A 54 -7.67 4.94 1.59
N PRO A 55 -7.63 5.51 0.38
CA PRO A 55 -7.92 4.76 -0.85
C PRO A 55 -6.88 3.67 -1.09
N GLN A 56 -7.33 2.55 -1.67
CA GLN A 56 -6.47 1.50 -2.23
C GLN A 56 -6.87 1.26 -3.68
N PHE A 57 -5.92 1.39 -4.62
CA PHE A 57 -6.17 1.14 -6.03
C PHE A 57 -5.66 -0.26 -6.42
N ASN A 58 -6.54 -1.06 -7.01
CA ASN A 58 -6.20 -2.38 -7.52
C ASN A 58 -6.06 -2.29 -9.03
N TYR A 59 -4.89 -2.70 -9.54
CA TYR A 59 -4.63 -2.77 -10.96
C TYR A 59 -5.73 -3.59 -11.68
N GLN A 60 -6.24 -3.05 -12.78
CA GLN A 60 -7.26 -3.72 -13.61
C GLN A 60 -6.75 -3.99 -15.02
N SER A 61 -6.20 -2.96 -15.67
CA SER A 61 -5.64 -3.06 -17.02
C SER A 61 -4.67 -1.90 -17.28
N HIS A 62 -3.92 -1.99 -18.38
CA HIS A 62 -3.19 -0.84 -18.91
C HIS A 62 -3.23 -0.85 -20.44
N THR A 63 -3.05 0.32 -21.03
CA THR A 63 -2.70 0.48 -22.44
C THR A 63 -1.34 1.17 -22.52
N GLN A 64 -0.52 0.76 -23.50
CA GLN A 64 0.79 1.36 -23.72
C GLN A 64 0.92 1.78 -25.18
N ASN A 65 1.15 3.06 -25.38
CA ASN A 65 1.64 3.64 -26.63
C ASN A 65 3.15 3.89 -26.49
N GLU A 66 3.84 4.21 -27.57
CA GLU A 66 5.32 4.31 -27.62
C GLU A 66 5.95 5.00 -26.39
N SER A 67 5.46 6.19 -26.02
CA SER A 67 5.98 6.98 -24.91
C SER A 67 4.96 7.24 -23.79
N GLU A 68 3.79 6.61 -23.83
CA GLU A 68 2.69 6.88 -22.90
C GLU A 68 2.09 5.57 -22.39
N ALA A 69 1.85 5.48 -21.08
CA ALA A 69 1.19 4.35 -20.46
C ALA A 69 -0.02 4.85 -19.67
N GLU A 70 -1.19 4.31 -20.00
CA GLU A 70 -2.42 4.52 -19.25
C GLU A 70 -2.64 3.30 -18.35
N ILE A 71 -2.74 3.53 -17.04
CA ILE A 71 -2.94 2.46 -16.05
C ILE A 71 -4.32 2.63 -15.42
N ILE A 72 -5.21 1.67 -15.66
CA ILE A 72 -6.57 1.67 -15.13
C ILE A 72 -6.58 0.85 -13.85
N CYS A 73 -7.00 1.48 -12.76
CA CYS A 73 -7.13 0.84 -11.46
C CYS A 73 -8.52 1.05 -10.87
N LEU A 74 -9.03 0.00 -10.21
CA LEU A 74 -10.26 0.06 -9.44
C LEU A 74 -9.97 0.43 -7.99
N MET A 75 -10.56 1.54 -7.53
CA MET A 75 -10.53 1.90 -6.11
C MET A 75 -11.39 0.92 -5.30
N ARG A 76 -10.82 0.30 -4.27
CA ARG A 76 -11.59 -0.41 -3.24
C ARG A 76 -11.87 0.53 -2.06
N CYS A 77 -13.14 0.67 -1.72
CA CYS A 77 -13.57 1.17 -0.41
C CYS A 77 -13.36 0.06 0.62
N LEU A 78 -12.70 0.36 1.73
CA LEU A 78 -12.74 -0.49 2.93
C LEU A 78 -14.04 -0.22 3.70
N SER A 79 -15.20 -0.32 3.03
CA SER A 79 -16.48 -0.36 3.74
C SER A 79 -16.74 -1.81 4.15
N SER A 80 -16.58 -2.09 5.45
CA SER A 80 -17.07 -3.26 6.20
C SER A 80 -17.70 -4.41 5.38
N ASN A 81 -16.93 -5.50 5.24
CA ASN A 81 -17.35 -6.88 4.97
C ASN A 81 -18.63 -7.10 4.14
N SER A 82 -18.48 -7.36 2.84
CA SER A 82 -19.34 -8.34 2.16
C SER A 82 -18.60 -9.67 2.08
N VAL A 83 -18.68 -10.45 3.16
CA VAL A 83 -18.48 -11.90 3.07
C VAL A 83 -19.64 -12.43 2.24
N SER A 84 -19.36 -12.93 1.05
CA SER A 84 -20.31 -13.71 0.27
C SER A 84 -20.50 -15.06 0.95
N SER A 85 -21.67 -15.26 1.54
CA SER A 85 -22.18 -16.56 1.99
C SER A 85 -22.32 -17.56 0.85
#